data_AF-A0A4R3H4N4-F1
#
_entry.id   AF-A0A4R3H4N4-F1
#
_cell.length_a   1.000
_cell.length_b   1.000
_cell.length_c   1.000
_cell.angle_alpha   90.00
_cell.angle_beta   90.00
_cell.angle_gamma   90.00
#
_symmetry.space_group_name_H-M   'P 1'
#
loop_
_entity.id
_entity.type
_entity.pdbx_description
1 polymer ?
#
loop_
_entity_poly.entity_id
_entity_poly.type
_entity_poly.pdbx_seq_one_letter_code
_entity_poly.pdbx_strand_id
1 'polypeptide(L)'
;MNDSTVIDEVLALFREQAALWTPMLDKSHPGWMDAVHTVKGAARGVGAFALGDVCAQAEAGTRSLGDVRNALDAALLDIAAYAHERALRSLKG
;
A
#
# COMPACT_ATOMS: atom_id res chain seq x y z
N MET A 1 -23.31 8.05 7.26
CA MET A 1 -21.96 7.65 6.85
C MET A 1 -21.97 7.63 5.33
N ASN A 2 -21.14 8.45 4.66
CA ASN A 2 -21.06 8.44 3.20
C ASN A 2 -19.90 7.53 2.76
N ASP A 3 -19.92 7.05 1.53
CA ASP A 3 -18.88 6.14 1.02
C ASP A 3 -17.48 6.79 1.05
N SER A 4 -17.39 8.11 0.87
CA SER A 4 -16.09 8.81 0.88
C SER A 4 -15.39 8.78 2.24
N THR A 5 -16.13 8.79 3.35
CA THR A 5 -15.54 8.70 4.70
C THR A 5 -14.89 7.34 4.92
N VAL A 6 -15.55 6.26 4.46
CA VAL A 6 -15.00 4.90 4.57
C VAL A 6 -13.76 4.75 3.69
N ILE A 7 -13.78 5.31 2.47
CA ILE A 7 -12.61 5.33 1.58
C ILE A 7 -11.44 6.04 2.26
N ASP A 8 -11.67 7.24 2.81
CA ASP A 8 -10.62 8.02 3.47
C ASP A 8 -10.04 7.27 4.68
N GLU A 9 -10.87 6.60 5.49
CA GLU A 9 -10.44 5.76 6.62
C GLU A 9 -9.59 4.55 6.17
N VAL A 10 -10.05 3.80 5.17
CA VAL A 10 -9.34 2.63 4.66
C VAL A 10 -7.97 3.00 4.08
N LEU A 11 -7.89 4.12 3.37
CA LEU A 11 -6.63 4.62 2.82
C LEU A 11 -5.68 5.14 3.91
N ALA A 12 -6.20 5.73 4.98
CA ALA A 12 -5.39 6.11 6.15
C ALA A 12 -4.80 4.87 6.84
N LEU A 13 -5.62 3.84 7.09
CA LEU A 13 -5.18 2.57 7.67
C LEU A 13 -4.12 1.87 6.82
N PHE A 14 -4.24 1.92 5.49
CA PHE A 14 -3.22 1.38 4.59
C PHE A 14 -1.87 2.09 4.78
N ARG A 15 -1.86 3.42 4.86
CA ARG A 15 -0.63 4.21 5.07
C ARG A 15 0.01 3.92 6.42
N GLU A 16 -0.78 3.79 7.48
CA GLU A 16 -0.27 3.46 8.82
C GLU A 16 0.38 2.08 8.83
N GLN A 17 -0.27 1.08 8.23
CA GLN A 17 0.28 -0.28 8.18
C GLN A 17 1.51 -0.39 7.26
N ALA A 18 1.60 0.41 6.20
CA ALA A 18 2.79 0.44 5.34
C ALA A 18 4.07 0.78 6.11
N ALA A 19 3.98 1.63 7.14
CA ALA A 19 5.13 1.94 8.02
C ALA A 19 5.60 0.72 8.83
N LEU A 20 4.69 -0.21 9.17
CA LEU A 20 5.02 -1.45 9.88
C LEU A 20 5.65 -2.50 8.95
N TRP A 21 5.18 -2.59 7.70
CA TRP A 21 5.68 -3.59 6.75
C TRP A 21 7.04 -3.23 6.15
N THR A 22 7.30 -1.93 5.92
CA THR A 22 8.49 -1.46 5.20
C THR A 22 9.81 -2.00 5.77
N PRO A 23 10.05 -1.98 7.11
CA PRO A 23 11.26 -2.56 7.69
C PRO A 23 11.34 -4.08 7.56
N MET A 24 10.19 -4.78 7.46
CA MET A 24 10.12 -6.24 7.31
C MET A 24 10.39 -6.69 5.88
N LEU A 25 10.31 -5.81 4.88
CA LEU A 25 10.59 -6.12 3.49
C LEU A 25 12.11 -6.25 3.24
N ASP A 26 12.84 -6.97 4.08
CA ASP A 26 14.27 -7.28 3.94
C ASP A 26 14.44 -8.81 3.97
N LYS A 27 15.27 -9.37 3.07
CA LYS A 27 15.56 -10.81 3.05
C LYS A 27 16.21 -11.30 4.35
N SER A 28 16.88 -10.42 5.10
CA SER A 28 17.45 -10.73 6.42
C SER A 28 16.40 -10.82 7.53
N HIS A 29 15.22 -10.22 7.33
CA HIS A 29 14.15 -10.22 8.32
C HIS A 29 13.32 -11.52 8.23
N PRO A 30 13.22 -12.35 9.29
CA PRO A 30 12.57 -13.67 9.20
C PRO A 30 11.10 -13.61 8.76
N GLY A 31 10.39 -12.52 9.05
CA GLY A 31 9.00 -12.30 8.66
C GLY A 31 8.78 -11.67 7.28
N TRP A 32 9.79 -11.60 6.41
CA TRP A 32 9.65 -10.90 5.12
C TRP A 32 8.60 -11.51 4.20
N MET A 33 8.43 -12.84 4.21
CA MET A 33 7.40 -13.50 3.40
C MET A 33 5.99 -13.13 3.85
N ASP A 34 5.75 -13.14 5.16
CA ASP A 34 4.46 -12.74 5.73
C ASP A 34 4.15 -11.26 5.48
N ALA A 35 5.18 -10.41 5.53
CA ALA A 35 5.05 -8.99 5.16
C ALA A 35 4.64 -8.84 3.68
N VAL A 36 5.30 -9.51 2.74
CA VAL A 36 4.92 -9.48 1.31
C VAL A 36 3.48 -9.98 1.10
N HIS A 37 3.11 -11.07 1.78
CA HIS A 37 1.76 -11.63 1.70
C HIS A 37 0.70 -10.65 2.22
N THR A 38 0.99 -9.99 3.34
CA THR A 38 0.10 -9.01 3.97
C THR A 38 -0.05 -7.76 3.09
N VAL A 39 1.07 -7.23 2.58
CA VAL A 39 1.08 -6.08 1.65
C VAL A 39 0.25 -6.42 0.41
N LYS A 40 0.39 -7.62 -0.16
CA LYS A 40 -0.42 -8.07 -1.32
C LYS A 40 -1.91 -8.00 -1.04
N GLY A 41 -2.34 -8.53 0.10
CA GLY A 41 -3.75 -8.54 0.51
C GLY A 41 -4.29 -7.13 0.69
N ALA A 42 -3.57 -6.31 1.45
CA ALA A 42 -3.94 -4.92 1.69
C ALA A 42 -3.99 -4.10 0.40
N ALA A 43 -3.00 -4.26 -0.49
CA ALA A 43 -2.93 -3.56 -1.77
C ALA A 43 -4.17 -3.85 -2.64
N ARG A 44 -4.57 -5.12 -2.74
CA ARG A 44 -5.79 -5.52 -3.47
C ARG A 44 -7.06 -5.00 -2.81
N GLY A 45 -7.09 -4.93 -1.48
CA GLY A 45 -8.23 -4.37 -0.73
C GLY A 45 -8.47 -2.89 -1.00
N VAL A 46 -7.41 -2.10 -1.24
CA VAL A 46 -7.50 -0.66 -1.53
C VAL A 46 -7.45 -0.32 -3.02
N GLY A 47 -7.39 -1.32 -3.91
CA GLY A 47 -7.32 -1.13 -5.36
C GLY A 47 -5.92 -0.82 -5.91
N ALA A 48 -4.86 -0.90 -5.10
CA ALA A 48 -3.47 -0.78 -5.54
C ALA A 48 -2.98 -2.08 -6.23
N PHE A 49 -3.65 -2.47 -7.32
CA PHE A 49 -3.43 -3.75 -7.98
C PHE A 49 -2.00 -3.95 -8.50
N ALA A 50 -1.36 -2.89 -9.00
CA ALA A 50 0.03 -2.95 -9.46
C ALA A 50 0.99 -3.40 -8.35
N LEU A 51 0.83 -2.88 -7.12
CA LEU A 51 1.58 -3.34 -5.95
C LEU A 51 1.24 -4.80 -5.62
N GLY A 52 -0.05 -5.16 -5.64
CA GLY A 52 -0.49 -6.53 -5.41
C GLY A 52 0.16 -7.54 -6.37
N ASP A 53 0.32 -7.18 -7.64
CA ASP A 53 0.94 -8.02 -8.66
C ASP A 53 2.46 -8.14 -8.46
N VAL A 54 3.13 -7.05 -8.09
CA VAL A 54 4.57 -7.09 -7.74
C VAL A 54 4.80 -7.96 -6.50
N CYS A 55 3.94 -7.89 -5.48
CA CYS A 55 4.03 -8.79 -4.33
C CYS A 55 3.83 -10.25 -4.72
N ALA A 56 2.84 -10.57 -5.57
CA ALA A 56 2.63 -11.94 -6.05
C ALA A 56 3.84 -12.45 -6.85
N GLN A 57 4.44 -11.61 -7.68
CA GLN A 57 5.67 -11.91 -8.41
C GLN A 57 6.86 -12.13 -7.47
N ALA A 58 6.94 -11.37 -6.36
CA ALA A 58 7.99 -11.52 -5.36
C ALA A 58 7.84 -12.82 -4.53
N GLU A 59 6.61 -13.21 -4.18
CA GLU A 59 6.31 -14.53 -3.61
C GLU A 59 6.73 -15.67 -4.55
N ALA A 60 6.52 -15.49 -5.86
CA ALA A 60 6.95 -16.44 -6.89
C ALA A 60 8.47 -16.36 -7.22
N GLY A 61 9.22 -15.46 -6.58
CA GLY A 61 10.66 -15.30 -6.81
C GLY A 61 11.05 -14.60 -8.12
N THR A 62 10.09 -14.01 -8.83
CA THR A 62 10.30 -13.31 -10.12
C THR A 62 10.52 -11.80 -9.99
N ARG A 63 10.26 -11.24 -8.80
CA ARG A 63 10.56 -9.86 -8.42
C ARG A 63 11.33 -9.81 -7.10
N SER A 64 12.11 -8.76 -6.92
CA SER A 64 12.87 -8.53 -5.69
C SER A 64 12.02 -7.82 -4.64
N LEU A 65 12.45 -7.86 -3.37
CA LEU A 65 11.85 -7.00 -2.32
C LEU A 65 12.10 -5.51 -2.58
N GLY A 66 13.11 -5.16 -3.38
CA GLY A 66 13.31 -3.79 -3.86
C GLY A 66 12.19 -3.34 -4.79
N ASP A 67 11.74 -4.22 -5.68
CA ASP A 67 10.59 -3.94 -6.55
C ASP A 67 9.32 -3.74 -5.72
N VAL A 68 9.12 -4.56 -4.68
CA VAL A 68 7.98 -4.43 -3.76
C VAL A 68 8.00 -3.09 -3.04
N ARG A 69 9.16 -2.65 -2.52
CA ARG A 69 9.30 -1.34 -1.86
C ARG A 69 9.01 -0.20 -2.83
N ASN A 70 9.56 -0.23 -4.04
CA ASN A 70 9.30 0.79 -5.06
C ASN A 70 7.82 0.87 -5.43
N ALA A 71 7.15 -0.27 -5.58
CA ALA A 71 5.72 -0.32 -5.85
C ALA A 71 4.88 0.17 -4.67
N LEU A 72 5.34 -0.08 -3.43
CA LEU A 72 4.69 0.42 -2.21
C LEU A 72 4.80 1.94 -2.13
N ASP A 73 5.99 2.49 -2.42
CA ASP A 73 6.21 3.94 -2.46
C ASP A 73 5.31 4.62 -3.51
N ALA A 74 5.16 4.02 -4.69
CA ALA A 74 4.26 4.50 -5.72
C ALA A 74 2.80 4.52 -5.25
N ALA A 75 2.34 3.44 -4.61
CA ALA A 75 0.98 3.38 -4.06
C ALA A 75 0.76 4.44 -2.96
N LEU A 76 1.75 4.64 -2.08
CA LEU A 76 1.69 5.67 -1.04
C LEU A 76 1.63 7.09 -1.61
N LEU A 77 2.36 7.34 -2.71
CA LEU A 77 2.32 8.61 -3.41
C LEU A 77 0.93 8.89 -4.01
N ASP A 78 0.33 7.90 -4.68
CA ASP A 78 -1.01 8.02 -5.26
C ASP A 78 -2.07 8.29 -4.18
N ILE A 79 -1.99 7.59 -3.04
CA ILE A 79 -2.89 7.81 -1.91
C ILE A 79 -2.72 9.23 -1.33
N ALA A 80 -1.48 9.70 -1.20
CA ALA A 80 -1.21 11.05 -0.73
C ALA A 80 -1.79 12.12 -1.67
N ALA A 81 -1.68 11.92 -2.98
CA ALA A 81 -2.28 12.80 -3.99
C ALA A 81 -3.82 12.81 -3.87
N TYR A 82 -4.45 11.64 -3.76
CA TYR A 82 -5.90 11.52 -3.56
C TYR A 82 -6.37 12.27 -2.30
N ALA A 83 -5.68 12.06 -1.17
CA ALA A 83 -6.03 12.72 0.09
C ALA A 83 -5.89 14.26 -0.01
N HIS A 84 -4.87 14.74 -0.71
CA HIS A 84 -4.68 16.16 -0.95
C HIS A 84 -5.79 16.75 -1.83
N GLU A 85 -6.17 16.07 -2.92
CA GLU A 85 -7.28 16.49 -3.78
C GLU A 85 -8.62 16.54 -3.02
N ARG A 86 -8.87 15.54 -2.17
CA ARG A 86 -10.05 15.49 -1.30
C ARG A 86 -10.14 16.70 -0.38
N ALA A 87 -9.03 17.04 0.29
CA ALA A 87 -8.95 18.22 1.15
C ALA A 87 -9.18 19.54 0.39
N LEU A 88 -8.63 19.67 -0.82
CA LEU A 88 -8.88 20.83 -1.68
C LEU A 88 -10.36 20.95 -2.09
N ARG A 89 -11.03 19.83 -2.35
CA ARG A 89 -12.46 19.81 -2.70
C ARG A 89 -13.33 20.20 -1.52
N SER A 90 -13.00 19.76 -0.29
CA SER A 90 -13.77 20.12 0.91
C SER A 90 -13.66 21.61 1.27
N LEU A 91 -12.59 22.28 0.85
CA LEU A 91 -12.41 23.73 1.05
C LEU A 91 -13.21 24.59 0.04
N LYS A 92 -13.60 24.01 -1.10
CA LYS A 92 -14.37 24.68 -2.15
C LYS A 92 -15.88 24.50 -1.99
N GLY A 93 -16.31 23.66 -1.06
CA GLY A 93 -17.71 23.34 -0.76
C GLY A 93 -18.24 24.10 0.44
#